data_AF-A0A9P6NS95-F1
#
_entry.id   AF-A0A9P6NS95-F1
#
_cell.length_a   1.000
_cell.length_b   1.000
_cell.length_c   1.000
_cell.angle_alpha   90.00
_cell.angle_beta   90.00
_cell.angle_gamma   90.00
#
_symmetry.space_group_name_H-M   'P 1'
#
loop_
_entity.id
_entity.type
_entity.pdbx_description
1 polymer ?
#
loop_
_entity_poly.entity_id
_entity_poly.type
_entity_poly.pdbx_seq_one_letter_code
_entity_poly.pdbx_strand_id
1 'polypeptide(L)'
;TVVEAENAMHSGNVGHLTNVWRVWALMAHGLKTLPQYTLHLTWFMVLLEQDLPKLLAKVIMHMLLIPSSECPGHYVANDLYLEIQNYWLKKVYNQ
;
A
#
# COMPACT_ATOMS: atom_id res chain seq x y z
N THR A 1 -12.36 -0.64 8.92
CA THR A 1 -11.09 -0.17 8.34
C THR A 1 -10.35 -1.25 7.56
N VAL A 2 -10.11 -2.48 8.06
CA VAL A 2 -9.44 -3.54 7.25
C VAL A 2 -10.28 -3.97 6.05
N VAL A 3 -11.56 -4.29 6.25
CA VAL A 3 -12.50 -4.64 5.17
C VAL A 3 -12.71 -3.47 4.18
N GLU A 4 -12.62 -2.23 4.66
CA GLU A 4 -12.71 -1.03 3.80
C GLU A 4 -11.46 -0.85 2.94
N ALA A 5 -10.27 -1.12 3.51
CA ALA A 5 -9.03 -1.17 2.73
C ALA A 5 -9.13 -2.23 1.63
N GLU A 6 -9.57 -3.44 1.98
CA GLU A 6 -9.71 -4.55 1.03
C GLU A 6 -10.67 -4.23 -0.12
N ASN A 7 -11.84 -3.67 0.19
CA ASN A 7 -12.80 -3.21 -0.83
C ASN A 7 -12.25 -2.06 -1.68
N ALA A 8 -11.51 -1.12 -1.07
CA ALA A 8 -10.86 -0.03 -1.80
C ALA A 8 -9.74 -0.53 -2.72
N MET A 9 -8.97 -1.54 -2.26
CA MET A 9 -7.96 -2.22 -3.06
C MET A 9 -8.63 -2.93 -4.23
N HIS A 10 -9.62 -3.80 -4.00
CA HIS A 10 -10.33 -4.50 -5.08
C HIS A 10 -10.93 -3.54 -6.12
N SER A 11 -11.56 -2.45 -5.68
CA SER A 11 -12.15 -1.45 -6.58
C SER A 11 -11.13 -0.53 -7.26
N GLY A 12 -9.84 -0.60 -6.91
CA GLY A 12 -8.80 0.30 -7.41
C GLY A 12 -8.98 1.75 -6.95
N ASN A 13 -9.77 1.99 -5.90
CA ASN A 13 -10.06 3.33 -5.40
C ASN A 13 -8.91 3.83 -4.51
N VAL A 14 -7.86 4.32 -5.17
CA VAL A 14 -6.65 4.87 -4.55
C VAL A 14 -6.96 5.98 -3.55
N GLY A 15 -7.92 6.85 -3.84
CA GLY A 15 -8.29 7.96 -2.93
C GLY A 15 -8.89 7.46 -1.62
N HIS A 16 -9.77 6.45 -1.69
CA HIS A 16 -10.35 5.83 -0.50
C HIS A 16 -9.29 5.05 0.30
N LEU A 17 -8.40 4.32 -0.39
CA LEU A 17 -7.30 3.58 0.24
C LEU A 17 -6.35 4.51 1.00
N THR A 18 -6.00 5.66 0.40
CA THR A 18 -5.16 6.69 1.03
C THR A 18 -5.77 7.20 2.34
N ASN A 19 -7.10 7.39 2.37
CA ASN A 19 -7.78 7.85 3.57
C ASN A 19 -7.75 6.79 4.69
N VAL A 20 -7.92 5.50 4.36
CA VAL A 20 -7.80 4.42 5.33
C VAL A 20 -6.38 4.35 5.91
N TRP A 21 -5.36 4.51 5.07
CA TRP A 21 -3.96 4.55 5.51
C TRP A 21 -3.65 5.74 6.41
N ARG A 22 -4.25 6.90 6.17
CA ARG A 22 -4.14 8.06 7.06
C ARG A 22 -4.68 7.75 8.46
N VAL A 23 -5.85 7.12 8.55
CA VAL A 23 -6.44 6.71 9.84
C VAL A 23 -5.54 5.67 10.52
N TRP A 24 -4.98 4.74 9.76
CA TRP A 24 -4.06 3.73 10.30
C TRP A 24 -2.75 4.32 10.80
N ALA A 25 -2.17 5.29 10.09
CA ALA A 25 -0.99 6.03 10.54
C ALA A 25 -1.25 6.74 11.87
N LEU A 26 -2.40 7.41 12.00
CA LEU A 26 -2.81 8.06 13.25
C LEU A 26 -3.02 7.08 14.39
N MET A 27 -3.69 5.94 14.14
CA MET A 27 -3.88 4.90 15.15
C MET A 27 -2.54 4.26 15.55
N ALA A 28 -1.64 4.02 14.60
CA ALA A 28 -0.32 3.48 14.84
C ALA A 28 0.55 4.43 15.69
N HIS A 29 0.35 5.75 15.57
CA HIS A 29 1.00 6.74 16.43
C HIS A 29 0.63 6.58 17.92
N GLY A 30 -0.59 6.10 18.20
CA GLY A 30 -1.04 5.78 19.56
C GLY A 30 -0.48 4.47 20.12
N LEU A 31 0.06 3.58 19.26
CA LEU A 31 0.58 2.28 19.66
C LEU A 31 2.08 2.38 20.01
N LYS A 32 2.42 2.23 21.30
CA LYS A 32 3.81 2.25 21.78
C LYS A 32 4.64 1.02 21.40
N THR A 33 4.02 -0.02 20.85
CA THR A 33 4.64 -1.34 20.63
C THR A 33 5.53 -1.42 19.39
N LEU A 34 5.42 -0.51 18.42
CA LEU A 34 6.16 -0.56 17.15
C LEU A 34 6.59 0.84 16.64
N PRO A 35 7.44 1.57 17.39
CA PRO A 35 7.74 2.97 17.11
C PRO A 35 8.37 3.20 15.73
N GLN A 36 9.23 2.29 15.26
CA GLN A 36 9.91 2.43 13.96
C GLN A 36 8.93 2.32 12.79
N TYR A 37 8.04 1.32 12.82
CA TYR A 37 7.05 1.08 11.76
C TYR A 37 6.05 2.23 11.68
N THR A 38 5.58 2.69 12.84
CA THR A 38 4.72 3.86 12.98
C THR A 38 5.36 5.12 12.41
N LEU A 39 6.65 5.37 12.71
CA LEU A 39 7.36 6.51 12.18
C LEU A 39 7.37 6.45 10.65
N HIS A 40 7.84 5.35 10.08
CA HIS A 40 7.95 5.18 8.63
C HIS A 40 6.62 5.40 7.90
N LEU A 41 5.54 4.82 8.42
CA LEU A 41 4.21 4.95 7.81
C LEU A 41 3.69 6.40 7.88
N THR A 42 3.93 7.08 9.00
CA THR A 42 3.54 8.49 9.18
C THR A 42 4.34 9.42 8.25
N TRP A 43 5.66 9.23 8.16
CA TRP A 43 6.51 9.99 7.25
C TRP A 43 6.12 9.77 5.79
N PHE A 44 5.80 8.53 5.41
CA PHE A 44 5.35 8.20 4.06
C PHE A 44 4.04 8.93 3.70
N MET A 45 3.07 9.00 4.62
CA MET A 45 1.83 9.78 4.41
C MET A 45 2.11 11.28 4.23
N VAL A 46 2.96 11.86 5.09
CA VAL A 46 3.30 13.30 5.01
C VAL A 46 4.01 13.62 3.70
N LEU A 47 4.97 12.80 3.28
CA LEU A 47 5.70 12.95 2.02
C LEU A 47 4.74 12.94 0.82
N LEU A 48 3.78 12.02 0.80
CA LEU A 48 2.79 11.88 -0.27
C LEU A 48 1.84 13.09 -0.37
N GLU A 49 1.56 13.75 0.75
CA GLU A 49 0.59 14.85 0.80
C GLU A 49 1.22 16.24 0.63
N GLN A 50 2.39 16.48 1.21
CA GLN A 50 2.95 17.83 1.35
C GLN A 50 4.19 18.09 0.49
N ASP A 51 5.12 17.15 0.47
CA ASP A 51 6.46 17.39 -0.10
C ASP A 51 6.57 16.93 -1.57
N LEU A 52 5.75 15.97 -1.98
CA LEU A 52 5.86 15.37 -3.30
C LEU A 52 4.98 16.09 -4.34
N PRO A 53 5.50 16.38 -5.55
CA PRO A 53 4.69 16.91 -6.63
C PRO A 53 3.49 15.99 -6.91
N LYS A 54 2.29 16.56 -7.05
CA LYS A 54 1.02 15.82 -7.18
C LYS A 54 1.06 14.69 -8.23
N LEU A 55 1.79 14.91 -9.33
CA LEU A 55 1.96 13.92 -10.39
C LEU A 55 2.76 12.70 -9.92
N LEU A 56 3.84 12.93 -9.17
CA LEU A 56 4.71 11.89 -8.65
C LEU A 56 4.03 11.13 -7.50
N ALA A 57 3.31 11.84 -6.63
CA ALA A 57 2.46 11.21 -5.61
C ALA A 57 1.42 10.29 -6.27
N LYS A 58 0.78 10.73 -7.35
CA LYS A 58 -0.16 9.92 -8.11
C LYS A 58 0.49 8.67 -8.69
N VAL A 59 1.71 8.78 -9.24
CA VAL A 59 2.44 7.60 -9.75
C VAL A 59 2.77 6.61 -8.64
N ILE A 60 3.30 7.06 -7.50
CA ILE A 60 3.62 6.19 -6.36
C ILE A 60 2.35 5.49 -5.85
N MET A 61 1.25 6.21 -5.71
CA MET A 61 -0.02 5.65 -5.28
C MET A 61 -0.60 4.64 -6.28
N HIS A 62 -0.43 4.86 -7.59
CA HIS A 62 -0.79 3.86 -8.59
C HIS A 62 0.16 2.66 -8.63
N MET A 63 1.43 2.81 -8.23
CA MET A 63 2.37 1.69 -8.11
C MET A 63 2.08 0.79 -6.90
N LEU A 64 1.30 1.26 -5.93
CA LEU A 64 0.90 0.46 -4.76
C LEU A 64 -0.17 -0.57 -5.09
N LEU A 65 -0.94 -0.35 -6.16
CA LEU A 65 -1.96 -1.26 -6.65
C LEU A 65 -1.61 -1.72 -8.07
N ILE A 66 -1.27 -2.99 -8.21
CA ILE A 66 -1.00 -3.60 -9.51
C ILE A 66 -2.35 -4.04 -10.09
N PRO A 67 -2.74 -3.55 -11.29
CA PRO A 67 -3.90 -4.07 -11.97
C PRO A 67 -3.62 -5.53 -12.36
N SER A 68 -4.50 -6.46 -11.97
CA SER A 68 -4.42 -7.80 -12.53
C SER A 68 -4.89 -7.76 -13.99
N SER A 69 -4.09 -8.33 -14.89
CA SER A 69 -4.31 -8.23 -16.33
C SER A 69 -5.61 -8.89 -16.82
N GLU A 70 -6.23 -9.73 -15.99
CA GLU A 70 -7.23 -10.69 -16.44
C GLU A 70 -8.67 -10.28 -16.11
N CYS A 71 -8.90 -9.34 -15.17
CA CYS A 71 -10.25 -8.89 -14.80
C CYS A 71 -10.32 -7.39 -14.47
N PRO A 72 -11.20 -6.61 -15.13
CA PRO A 72 -11.46 -5.23 -14.74
C PRO A 72 -12.04 -5.18 -13.32
N GLY A 73 -11.47 -4.35 -12.44
CA GLY A 73 -11.87 -4.28 -11.03
C GLY A 73 -11.23 -5.35 -10.14
N HIS A 74 -10.13 -5.95 -10.58
CA HIS A 74 -9.31 -6.80 -9.73
C HIS A 74 -7.90 -6.20 -9.63
N TYR A 75 -7.70 -5.35 -8.63
CA TYR A 75 -6.38 -4.83 -8.28
C TYR A 75 -5.81 -5.60 -7.11
N VAL A 76 -4.50 -5.81 -7.15
CA VAL A 76 -3.74 -6.52 -6.13
C VAL A 76 -2.74 -5.56 -5.52
N ALA A 77 -2.57 -5.64 -4.20
CA ALA A 77 -1.56 -4.85 -3.52
C ALA A 77 -0.15 -5.29 -3.94
N ASN A 78 0.75 -4.32 -4.10
CA ASN A 78 2.10 -4.57 -4.59
C ASN A 78 2.90 -5.51 -3.66
N ASP A 79 2.64 -5.48 -2.36
CA ASP A 79 3.24 -6.39 -1.39
C ASP A 79 2.92 -7.87 -1.67
N LEU A 80 1.66 -8.20 -1.99
CA LEU A 80 1.24 -9.55 -2.36
C LEU A 80 1.94 -10.02 -3.64
N TYR A 81 2.05 -9.14 -4.62
CA TYR A 81 2.78 -9.43 -5.86
C TYR A 81 4.26 -9.73 -5.57
N LEU A 82 4.93 -8.89 -4.76
CA LEU A 82 6.33 -9.08 -4.37
C LEU A 82 6.52 -10.35 -3.53
N GLU A 83 5.55 -10.73 -2.72
CA GLU A 83 5.57 -11.99 -1.96
C GLU A 83 5.53 -13.20 -2.89
N ILE A 84 4.67 -13.19 -3.90
CA ILE A 84 4.62 -14.23 -4.94
C ILE A 84 5.97 -14.32 -5.65
N GLN A 85 6.55 -13.20 -6.08
CA GLN A 85 7.86 -13.19 -6.73
C GLN A 85 8.97 -13.75 -5.81
N ASN A 86 8.96 -13.34 -4.53
CA ASN A 86 9.90 -13.86 -3.53
C ASN A 86 9.73 -15.37 -3.30
N TYR A 87 8.51 -15.87 -3.30
CA TYR A 87 8.23 -17.30 -3.19
C TYR A 87 8.87 -18.07 -4.35
N TRP A 88 8.66 -17.61 -5.60
CA TRP A 88 9.25 -18.23 -6.79
C TRP A 88 10.78 -18.21 -6.75
N LEU A 89 11.38 -17.07 -6.40
CA LEU A 89 12.83 -16.95 -6.21
C LEU A 89 13.35 -17.97 -5.19
N LYS A 90 12.73 -18.07 -4.01
CA LYS A 90 13.18 -18.97 -2.94
C LYS A 90 12.95 -20.45 -3.26
N LYS A 91 11.87 -20.80 -3.95
CA LYS A 91 11.46 -22.20 -4.16
C LYS A 91 11.99 -22.80 -5.45
N VAL A 92 12.18 -22.00 -6.49
CA VAL A 92 12.56 -22.48 -7.83
C VAL A 92 14.00 -22.12 -8.18
N TYR A 93 14.41 -20.88 -7.94
CA TYR A 93 15.70 -20.37 -8.45
C TYR A 93 16.86 -20.53 -7.47
N ASN A 94 16.58 -20.60 -6.17
CA ASN A 94 17.59 -20.71 -5.13
C ASN A 94 17.84 -22.16 -4.67
N GLN A 95 17.73 -23.13 -5.60
CA GLN A 95 18.09 -24.53 -5.38
C GLN A 95 19.59 -24.71 -5.15
#